data_AF-A0AA35XF03-F1
#
_entry.id   AF-A0AA35XF03-F1
#
_cell.length_a   1.000
_cell.length_b   1.000
_cell.length_c   1.000
_cell.angle_alpha   90.00
_cell.angle_beta   90.00
_cell.angle_gamma   90.00
#
_symmetry.space_group_name_H-M   'P 1'
#
loop_
_entity.id
_entity.type
_entity.pdbx_description
1 polymer ?
#
loop_
_entity_poly.entity_id
_entity_poly.type
_entity_poly.pdbx_seq_one_letter_code
_entity_poly.pdbx_strand_id
1 'polypeptide(L)'
;MTNSEFSSADLHPFNNQWSHIHNFTNQGGESDWSFAQETTPPITPPSEGDISGCGLTFQRGRSTVPYSVGPLARPTESEGCVVVMTGEERESRARELLTKLQDQVVLVQTCHSHFKGNEAQAFFGDHKSLLAQIKTGPCIMMELSGENVQQICHSSLEGVPEDVYHLSSGREEGERERETLANYLMSSLTM
;
A
#
# COMPACT_ATOMS: atom_id res chain seq x y z
N MET A 1 -6.84 -3.04 -18.88
CA MET A 1 -5.59 -3.81 -19.05
C MET A 1 -5.59 -4.90 -18.00
N THR A 2 -5.46 -6.15 -18.44
CA THR A 2 -5.39 -7.30 -17.55
C THR A 2 -4.09 -7.24 -16.75
N ASN A 3 -4.11 -7.64 -15.48
CA ASN A 3 -2.94 -7.83 -14.59
C ASN A 3 -1.82 -8.73 -15.18
N SER A 4 -1.97 -9.23 -16.40
CA SER A 4 -1.11 -10.23 -17.05
C SER A 4 0.33 -9.78 -17.24
N GLU A 5 0.59 -8.50 -17.52
CA GLU A 5 1.96 -7.98 -17.70
C GLU A 5 2.72 -7.99 -16.37
N PHE A 6 2.12 -7.46 -15.29
CA PHE A 6 2.67 -7.51 -13.94
C PHE A 6 2.95 -8.95 -13.51
N SER A 7 1.97 -9.85 -13.67
CA SER A 7 2.15 -11.27 -13.34
C SER A 7 3.25 -11.93 -14.19
N SER A 8 3.36 -11.61 -15.48
CA SER A 8 4.42 -12.17 -16.35
C SER A 8 5.82 -11.69 -15.97
N ALA A 9 5.91 -10.52 -15.34
CA ALA A 9 7.16 -9.94 -14.84
C ALA A 9 7.45 -10.33 -13.37
N ASP A 10 6.62 -11.18 -12.76
CA ASP A 10 6.68 -11.52 -11.33
C ASP A 10 6.63 -10.27 -10.41
N LEU A 11 5.87 -9.26 -10.83
CA LEU A 11 5.64 -8.03 -10.09
C LEU A 11 4.22 -8.02 -9.53
N HIS A 12 4.08 -7.55 -8.29
CA HIS A 12 2.76 -7.34 -7.69
C HIS A 12 2.44 -5.84 -7.60
N PRO A 13 1.27 -5.37 -8.08
CA PRO A 13 0.93 -3.94 -8.08
C PRO A 13 0.92 -3.28 -6.69
N PHE A 14 0.73 -4.08 -5.63
CA PHE A 14 0.76 -3.62 -4.24
C PHE A 14 2.17 -3.67 -3.61
N ASN A 15 3.22 -4.03 -4.34
CA ASN A 15 4.61 -3.95 -3.88
C ASN A 15 5.31 -2.80 -4.59
N ASN A 16 5.24 -1.60 -4.02
CA ASN A 16 5.83 -0.40 -4.60
C ASN A 16 6.44 0.51 -3.52
N GLN A 17 7.78 0.57 -3.47
CA GLN A 17 8.55 1.41 -2.55
C GLN A 17 9.27 2.55 -3.28
N TRP A 18 8.60 3.16 -4.25
CA TRP A 18 9.15 4.22 -5.10
C TRP A 18 9.81 5.39 -4.33
N SER A 19 9.36 5.67 -3.11
CA SER A 19 9.86 6.76 -2.29
C SER A 19 11.08 6.41 -1.42
N HIS A 20 11.49 5.14 -1.34
CA HIS A 20 12.60 4.72 -0.48
C HIS A 20 13.92 4.73 -1.27
N ILE A 21 14.50 5.93 -1.42
CA ILE A 21 15.71 6.13 -2.21
C ILE A 21 16.96 6.01 -1.30
N HIS A 22 17.86 5.10 -1.66
CA HIS A 22 19.18 4.98 -1.03
C HIS A 22 20.23 5.78 -1.81
N ASN A 23 20.89 6.74 -1.16
CA ASN A 23 21.99 7.50 -1.75
C ASN A 23 23.35 6.92 -1.30
N PHE A 24 24.01 6.19 -2.20
CA PHE A 24 25.33 5.59 -1.94
C PHE A 24 26.48 6.60 -1.84
N THR A 25 26.30 7.82 -2.33
CA THR A 25 27.39 8.80 -2.52
C THR A 25 27.20 10.06 -1.69
N ASN A 26 26.40 10.02 -0.62
CA ASN A 26 26.03 11.20 0.16
C ASN A 26 27.25 12.03 0.61
N GLN A 27 27.56 13.11 -0.12
CA GLN A 27 28.67 14.02 0.17
C GLN A 27 28.19 15.13 1.10
N GLY A 28 27.75 14.75 2.30
CA GLY A 28 27.76 15.63 3.48
C GLY A 28 27.09 16.99 3.35
N GLY A 29 25.90 17.11 2.76
CA GLY A 29 25.07 18.30 2.95
C GLY A 29 23.82 18.46 2.09
N GLU A 30 23.83 17.98 0.85
CA GLU A 30 22.70 18.15 -0.08
C GLU A 30 22.16 16.79 -0.56
N SER A 31 20.83 16.73 -0.79
CA SER A 31 20.19 15.55 -1.37
C SER A 31 20.27 15.61 -2.89
N ASP A 32 20.90 14.63 -3.52
CA ASP A 32 20.99 14.50 -4.99
C ASP A 32 19.64 14.12 -5.65
N TRP A 33 18.59 13.96 -4.85
CA TRP A 33 17.27 13.54 -5.29
C TRP A 33 16.18 14.28 -4.53
N SER A 34 15.02 14.38 -5.17
CA SER A 34 13.78 14.91 -4.59
C SER A 34 12.57 14.20 -5.20
N PHE A 35 11.41 14.33 -4.55
CA PHE A 35 10.16 13.82 -5.10
C PHE A 35 9.54 14.82 -6.07
N ALA A 36 8.95 14.30 -7.15
CA ALA A 36 8.12 15.11 -8.02
C ALA A 36 6.95 15.69 -7.22
N GLN A 37 6.61 16.97 -7.48
CA GLN A 37 5.42 17.59 -6.89
C GLN A 37 4.15 16.95 -7.49
N GLU A 38 3.05 16.91 -6.75
CA GLU A 38 1.78 16.41 -7.28
C GLU A 38 1.28 17.16 -8.51
N THR A 39 1.69 18.42 -8.66
CA THR A 39 1.40 19.29 -9.81
C THR A 39 2.27 19.00 -11.04
N THR A 40 3.24 18.09 -10.94
CA THR A 40 4.12 17.74 -12.05
C THR A 40 3.28 17.10 -13.16
N PRO A 41 3.29 17.66 -14.38
CA PRO A 41 2.48 17.12 -15.47
C PRO A 41 2.89 15.67 -15.77
N PRO A 42 1.92 14.78 -16.04
CA PRO A 42 2.24 13.41 -16.41
C PRO A 42 3.06 13.40 -17.70
N ILE A 43 3.82 12.31 -17.88
CA ILE A 43 4.52 12.05 -19.14
C ILE A 43 3.52 12.15 -20.29
N THR A 44 3.85 12.95 -21.31
CA THR A 44 3.00 13.09 -22.49
C THR A 44 2.97 11.75 -23.23
N PRO A 45 1.78 11.15 -23.47
CA PRO A 45 1.71 9.92 -24.23
C PRO A 45 2.23 10.14 -25.65
N PRO A 46 2.82 9.10 -26.29
CA PRO A 46 3.13 9.13 -27.71
C PRO A 46 1.89 9.53 -28.54
N SER A 47 2.10 10.14 -29.71
CA SER A 47 1.00 10.48 -30.61
C SER A 47 0.16 9.26 -30.96
N GLU A 48 -1.17 9.41 -30.99
CA GLU A 48 -2.16 8.33 -31.08
C GLU A 48 -1.98 7.36 -32.25
N GLY A 49 -1.22 7.72 -33.29
CA GLY A 49 -0.97 6.90 -34.48
C GLY A 49 -0.40 5.50 -34.18
N ASP A 50 0.55 5.40 -33.25
CA ASP A 50 1.30 4.14 -33.02
C ASP A 50 0.77 3.30 -31.84
N ILE A 51 -0.09 3.88 -30.98
CA ILE A 51 -0.52 3.27 -29.71
C ILE A 51 -2.02 3.38 -29.43
N SER A 52 -2.83 3.82 -30.40
CA SER A 52 -4.29 3.95 -30.27
C SER A 52 -4.98 2.65 -29.83
N GLY A 53 -4.42 1.48 -30.15
CA GLY A 53 -4.92 0.18 -29.69
C GLY A 53 -4.65 -0.14 -28.21
N CYS A 54 -3.78 0.61 -27.53
CA CYS A 54 -3.35 0.29 -26.17
C CYS A 54 -4.34 0.75 -25.09
N GLY A 55 -5.24 1.71 -25.38
CA GLY A 55 -6.23 2.18 -24.40
C GLY A 55 -5.62 2.77 -23.11
N LEU A 56 -4.57 3.57 -23.26
CA LEU A 56 -3.86 4.20 -22.14
C LEU A 56 -4.76 5.14 -21.33
N THR A 57 -4.56 5.17 -20.02
CA THR A 57 -5.19 6.13 -19.12
C THR A 57 -4.20 6.57 -18.06
N PHE A 58 -4.21 7.87 -17.75
CA PHE A 58 -3.40 8.47 -16.69
C PHE A 58 -4.26 8.91 -15.50
N GLN A 59 -5.52 8.45 -15.45
CA GLN A 59 -6.42 8.73 -14.34
C GLN A 59 -5.97 7.93 -13.10
N ARG A 60 -5.70 8.64 -11.99
CA ARG A 60 -5.24 8.05 -10.71
C ARG A 60 -6.09 6.85 -10.27
N GLY A 61 -7.42 6.99 -10.26
CA GLY A 61 -8.35 5.93 -9.84
C GLY A 61 -8.45 4.73 -10.80
N ARG A 62 -7.83 4.80 -11.99
CA ARG A 62 -7.77 3.70 -12.96
C ARG A 62 -6.39 3.08 -13.10
N SER A 63 -5.42 3.53 -12.30
CA SER A 63 -4.07 2.98 -12.30
C SER A 63 -4.07 1.53 -11.81
N THR A 64 -3.29 0.68 -12.48
CA THR A 64 -3.06 -0.70 -12.03
C THR A 64 -2.35 -0.73 -10.68
N VAL A 65 -1.37 0.15 -10.49
CA VAL A 65 -0.63 0.35 -9.23
C VAL A 65 -1.39 1.40 -8.40
N PRO A 66 -1.82 1.07 -7.16
CA PRO A 66 -2.42 2.05 -6.26
C PRO A 66 -1.53 3.26 -6.08
N TYR A 67 -2.12 4.46 -6.14
CA TYR A 67 -1.38 5.69 -5.90
C TYR A 67 -1.11 5.85 -4.40
N SER A 68 0.16 5.70 -4.01
CA SER A 68 0.61 5.88 -2.63
C SER A 68 1.53 7.09 -2.52
N VAL A 69 1.48 7.82 -1.40
CA VAL A 69 2.33 9.01 -1.18
C VAL A 69 3.73 8.65 -0.66
N GLY A 70 3.93 7.42 -0.17
CA GLY A 70 5.16 6.99 0.48
C GLY A 70 5.26 7.49 1.93
N PRO A 71 6.04 6.79 2.79
CA PRO A 71 6.15 7.12 4.23
C PRO A 71 6.71 8.52 4.51
N LEU A 72 7.53 9.08 3.60
CA LEU A 72 8.15 10.39 3.77
C LEU A 72 7.19 11.56 3.52
N ALA A 73 6.14 11.37 2.71
CA ALA A 73 5.14 12.40 2.42
C ALA A 73 3.84 12.22 3.23
N ARG A 74 3.88 11.37 4.26
CA ARG A 74 2.74 11.11 5.13
C ARG A 74 2.38 12.36 5.97
N PRO A 75 1.08 12.69 6.15
CA PRO A 75 0.68 13.80 7.01
C PRO A 75 1.02 13.53 8.49
N THR A 76 1.81 14.41 9.11
CA THR A 76 2.38 14.23 10.46
C THR A 76 1.36 14.30 11.59
N GLU A 77 0.30 15.08 11.42
CA GLU A 77 -0.74 15.30 12.44
C GLU A 77 -1.92 14.33 12.34
N SER A 78 -1.88 13.40 11.37
CA SER A 78 -3.00 12.49 11.10
C SER A 78 -2.86 11.15 11.82
N GLU A 79 -3.99 10.50 12.07
CA GLU A 79 -4.01 9.16 12.65
C GLU A 79 -3.61 8.13 11.60
N GLY A 80 -2.85 7.11 12.03
CA GLY A 80 -2.52 5.96 11.22
C GLY A 80 -3.49 4.78 11.39
N CYS A 81 -3.68 4.03 10.32
CA CYS A 81 -4.43 2.79 10.32
C CYS A 81 -3.79 1.79 9.35
N VAL A 82 -3.76 0.52 9.74
CA VAL A 82 -3.41 -0.61 8.88
C VAL A 82 -4.65 -1.42 8.58
N VAL A 83 -4.87 -1.68 7.30
CA VAL A 83 -5.86 -2.63 6.82
C VAL A 83 -5.14 -3.78 6.15
N VAL A 84 -5.53 -5.01 6.50
CA VAL A 84 -5.00 -6.22 5.86
C VAL A 84 -6.13 -6.99 5.20
N MET A 85 -5.97 -7.31 3.93
CA MET A 85 -6.92 -8.09 3.14
C MET A 85 -6.38 -9.49 2.88
N THR A 86 -7.21 -10.51 3.09
CA THR A 86 -6.87 -11.93 2.95
C THR A 86 -7.90 -12.67 2.09
N GLY A 87 -7.65 -13.95 1.85
CA GLY A 87 -8.51 -14.80 1.00
C GLY A 87 -8.31 -14.58 -0.49
N GLU A 88 -9.11 -15.28 -1.30
CA GLU A 88 -8.98 -15.31 -2.76
C GLU A 88 -9.32 -13.95 -3.41
N GLU A 89 -10.30 -13.23 -2.87
CA GLU A 89 -10.74 -11.94 -3.41
C GLU A 89 -9.96 -10.73 -2.84
N ARG A 90 -8.86 -10.96 -2.11
CA ARG A 90 -8.08 -9.91 -1.43
C ARG A 90 -7.73 -8.72 -2.32
N GLU A 91 -7.31 -8.96 -3.56
CA GLU A 91 -6.96 -7.91 -4.51
C GLU A 91 -8.17 -7.07 -4.92
N SER A 92 -9.29 -7.73 -5.24
CA SER A 92 -10.53 -7.05 -5.62
C SER A 92 -11.05 -6.20 -4.46
N ARG A 93 -11.05 -6.75 -3.24
CA ARG A 93 -11.48 -6.04 -2.03
C ARG A 93 -10.56 -4.89 -1.65
N ALA A 94 -9.25 -5.05 -1.78
CA ALA A 94 -8.30 -3.96 -1.57
C ALA A 94 -8.55 -2.81 -2.55
N ARG A 95 -8.77 -3.11 -3.84
CA ARG A 95 -9.08 -2.09 -4.86
C ARG A 95 -10.43 -1.42 -4.62
N GLU A 96 -11.45 -2.19 -4.26
CA GLU A 96 -12.77 -1.66 -3.91
C GLU A 96 -12.68 -0.72 -2.71
N LEU A 97 -11.97 -1.13 -1.64
CA LEU A 97 -11.75 -0.29 -0.47
C LEU A 97 -11.03 1.00 -0.86
N LEU A 98 -9.92 0.94 -1.60
CA LEU A 98 -9.19 2.14 -2.03
C LEU A 98 -10.03 3.07 -2.92
N THR A 99 -10.96 2.50 -3.71
CA THR A 99 -11.91 3.30 -4.49
C THR A 99 -12.91 4.01 -3.60
N LYS A 100 -13.46 3.33 -2.57
CA LYS A 100 -14.36 3.94 -1.58
C LYS A 100 -13.66 5.03 -0.77
N LEU A 101 -12.39 4.79 -0.41
CA LEU A 101 -11.56 5.67 0.41
C LEU A 101 -10.95 6.85 -0.36
N GLN A 102 -11.13 6.91 -1.68
CA GLN A 102 -10.54 7.94 -2.52
C GLN A 102 -10.92 9.33 -2.00
N ASP A 103 -9.92 10.22 -1.90
CA ASP A 103 -10.06 11.60 -1.45
C ASP A 103 -10.50 11.79 0.02
N GLN A 104 -10.75 10.70 0.77
CA GLN A 104 -11.10 10.74 2.20
C GLN A 104 -9.89 10.50 3.11
N VAL A 105 -8.97 9.65 2.69
CA VAL A 105 -7.77 9.27 3.44
C VAL A 105 -6.58 9.17 2.48
N VAL A 106 -5.38 9.23 3.04
CA VAL A 106 -4.13 9.12 2.30
C VAL A 106 -3.63 7.68 2.35
N LEU A 107 -3.47 7.05 1.19
CA LEU A 107 -2.72 5.80 1.07
C LEU A 107 -1.23 6.08 1.17
N VAL A 108 -0.58 5.63 2.23
CA VAL A 108 0.86 5.86 2.46
C VAL A 108 1.69 4.83 1.72
N GLN A 109 1.40 3.55 1.92
CA GLN A 109 2.12 2.46 1.28
C GLN A 109 1.29 1.18 1.29
N THR A 110 1.68 0.24 0.42
CA THR A 110 1.07 -1.08 0.30
C THR A 110 2.13 -2.15 0.34
N CYS A 111 1.76 -3.35 0.75
CA CYS A 111 2.60 -4.53 0.67
C CYS A 111 1.75 -5.76 0.40
N HIS A 112 2.12 -6.55 -0.61
CA HIS A 112 1.65 -7.91 -0.79
C HIS A 112 2.73 -8.89 -0.34
N SER A 113 2.38 -9.74 0.63
CA SER A 113 3.30 -10.72 1.17
C SER A 113 2.62 -12.03 1.54
N HIS A 114 3.40 -13.10 1.51
CA HIS A 114 3.05 -14.41 2.02
C HIS A 114 4.05 -14.82 3.10
N PHE A 115 3.61 -14.74 4.35
CA PHE A 115 4.45 -15.04 5.51
C PHE A 115 4.55 -16.54 5.73
N LYS A 116 5.77 -17.05 5.92
CA LYS A 116 6.04 -18.48 6.15
C LYS A 116 6.36 -18.75 7.62
N GLY A 117 5.87 -19.88 8.14
CA GLY A 117 6.20 -20.35 9.50
C GLY A 117 5.89 -19.32 10.59
N ASN A 118 6.92 -18.91 11.34
CA ASN A 118 6.81 -17.94 12.44
C ASN A 118 7.17 -16.51 12.04
N GLU A 119 7.41 -16.21 10.75
CA GLU A 119 7.77 -14.86 10.27
C GLU A 119 6.75 -13.81 10.70
N ALA A 120 5.46 -14.10 10.51
CA ALA A 120 4.38 -13.19 10.91
C ALA A 120 4.44 -12.88 12.42
N GLN A 121 4.69 -13.87 13.28
CA GLN A 121 4.83 -13.66 14.72
C GLN A 121 6.08 -12.82 15.06
N ALA A 122 7.17 -13.00 14.31
CA ALA A 122 8.41 -12.26 14.54
C ALA A 122 8.25 -10.76 14.25
N PHE A 123 7.50 -10.41 13.20
CA PHE A 123 7.23 -9.01 12.85
C PHE A 123 6.04 -8.43 13.62
N PHE A 124 4.92 -9.13 13.68
CA PHE A 124 3.66 -8.67 14.26
C PHE A 124 3.43 -9.08 15.72
N GLY A 125 4.47 -9.52 16.45
CA GLY A 125 4.37 -9.81 17.89
C GLY A 125 3.17 -10.68 18.24
N ASP A 126 2.40 -10.28 19.27
CA ASP A 126 1.20 -11.00 19.76
C ASP A 126 -0.14 -10.46 19.21
N HIS A 127 -0.15 -9.81 18.04
CA HIS A 127 -1.37 -9.27 17.42
C HIS A 127 -2.29 -10.39 16.91
N LYS A 128 -3.06 -11.01 17.82
CA LYS A 128 -3.80 -12.26 17.53
C LYS A 128 -4.72 -12.20 16.31
N SER A 129 -5.49 -11.12 16.13
CA SER A 129 -6.39 -10.98 14.98
C SER A 129 -5.61 -10.85 13.67
N LEU A 130 -4.62 -9.96 13.65
CA LEU A 130 -3.73 -9.72 12.51
C LEU A 130 -2.97 -11.00 12.12
N LEU A 131 -2.42 -11.72 13.11
CA LEU A 131 -1.74 -12.99 12.90
C LEU A 131 -2.66 -14.08 12.40
N ALA A 132 -3.89 -14.16 12.92
CA ALA A 132 -4.88 -15.12 12.45
C ALA A 132 -5.19 -14.89 10.98
N GLN A 133 -5.35 -13.62 10.57
CA GLN A 133 -5.57 -13.23 9.19
C GLN A 133 -4.38 -13.59 8.29
N ILE A 134 -3.18 -13.12 8.65
CA ILE A 134 -1.98 -13.27 7.82
C ILE A 134 -1.57 -14.75 7.62
N LYS A 135 -1.85 -15.64 8.58
CA LYS A 135 -1.51 -17.07 8.47
C LYS A 135 -2.37 -17.84 7.45
N THR A 136 -3.48 -17.27 6.98
CA THR A 136 -4.38 -17.96 6.04
C THR A 136 -3.84 -18.04 4.61
N GLY A 137 -2.84 -17.24 4.25
CA GLY A 137 -2.30 -17.19 2.90
C GLY A 137 -1.60 -15.87 2.59
N PRO A 138 -1.40 -15.53 1.31
CA PRO A 138 -0.93 -14.21 0.93
C PRO A 138 -1.94 -13.13 1.36
N CYS A 139 -1.42 -11.98 1.76
CA CYS A 139 -2.21 -10.86 2.22
C CYS A 139 -1.76 -9.56 1.54
N ILE A 140 -2.66 -8.57 1.53
CA ILE A 140 -2.36 -7.20 1.11
C ILE A 140 -2.53 -6.30 2.32
N MET A 141 -1.43 -5.70 2.77
CA MET A 141 -1.38 -4.73 3.84
C MET A 141 -1.38 -3.32 3.24
N MET A 142 -2.17 -2.42 3.81
CA MET A 142 -2.30 -1.04 3.38
C MET A 142 -2.16 -0.13 4.60
N GLU A 143 -1.17 0.76 4.56
CA GLU A 143 -1.05 1.86 5.52
C GLU A 143 -1.85 3.05 5.02
N LEU A 144 -2.83 3.46 5.83
CA LEU A 144 -3.68 4.61 5.60
C LEU A 144 -3.39 5.67 6.66
N SER A 145 -3.55 6.93 6.28
CA SER A 145 -3.37 8.08 7.17
C SER A 145 -4.48 9.09 6.93
N GLY A 146 -5.05 9.65 7.99
CA GLY A 146 -6.09 10.66 7.84
C GLY A 146 -6.79 10.98 9.17
N GLU A 147 -7.61 12.01 9.17
CA GLU A 147 -8.51 12.28 10.28
C GLU A 147 -9.63 11.24 10.32
N ASN A 148 -9.91 10.65 11.49
CA ASN A 148 -10.92 9.61 11.66
C ASN A 148 -10.73 8.39 10.74
N VAL A 149 -9.49 8.11 10.32
CA VAL A 149 -9.18 7.06 9.33
C VAL A 149 -9.76 5.70 9.72
N GLN A 150 -9.78 5.35 11.01
CA GLN A 150 -10.32 4.07 11.48
C GLN A 150 -11.83 4.02 11.28
N GLN A 151 -12.57 5.09 11.60
CA GLN A 151 -14.02 5.14 11.42
C GLN A 151 -14.41 5.11 9.93
N ILE A 152 -13.65 5.82 9.09
CA ILE A 152 -13.87 5.83 7.64
C ILE A 152 -13.62 4.43 7.06
N CYS A 153 -12.55 3.75 7.48
CA CYS A 153 -12.24 2.39 7.06
C CYS A 153 -13.31 1.40 7.53
N HIS A 154 -13.71 1.46 8.80
CA HIS A 154 -14.77 0.61 9.35
C HIS A 154 -16.07 0.75 8.55
N SER A 155 -16.49 1.98 8.26
CA SER A 155 -17.71 2.24 7.47
C SER A 155 -17.58 1.73 6.04
N SER A 156 -16.38 1.84 5.44
CA SER A 156 -16.14 1.37 4.06
C SER A 156 -16.06 -0.16 3.93
N LEU A 157 -15.84 -0.85 5.05
CA LEU A 157 -15.78 -2.31 5.17
C LEU A 157 -17.11 -2.93 5.62
N GLU A 158 -18.16 -2.13 5.81
CA GLU A 158 -19.48 -2.65 6.17
C GLU A 158 -19.97 -3.68 5.14
N GLY A 159 -20.38 -4.85 5.63
CA GLY A 159 -20.81 -5.99 4.82
C GLY A 159 -19.69 -6.88 4.29
N VAL A 160 -18.41 -6.53 4.52
CA VAL A 160 -17.28 -7.44 4.28
C VAL A 160 -17.17 -8.43 5.44
N PRO A 161 -16.99 -9.74 5.19
CA PRO A 161 -16.80 -10.71 6.27
C PRO A 161 -15.56 -10.41 7.13
N GLU A 162 -15.70 -10.40 8.46
CA GLU A 162 -14.60 -10.07 9.38
C GLU A 162 -13.44 -11.09 9.33
N ASP A 163 -13.68 -12.29 8.80
CA ASP A 163 -12.67 -13.33 8.63
C ASP A 163 -11.77 -13.13 7.41
N VAL A 164 -12.05 -12.14 6.55
CA VAL A 164 -11.23 -11.84 5.36
C VAL A 164 -10.47 -10.52 5.42
N TYR A 165 -10.52 -9.83 6.56
CA TYR A 165 -9.72 -8.64 6.79
C TYR A 165 -9.29 -8.47 8.25
N HIS A 166 -8.27 -7.64 8.45
CA HIS A 166 -7.95 -7.02 9.74
C HIS A 166 -7.98 -5.50 9.57
N LEU A 167 -8.47 -4.82 10.60
CA LEU A 167 -8.48 -3.36 10.71
C LEU A 167 -7.90 -3.00 12.08
N SER A 168 -6.95 -2.06 12.12
CA SER A 168 -6.42 -1.55 13.40
C SER A 168 -7.55 -1.14 14.33
N SER A 169 -7.49 -1.59 15.58
CA SER A 169 -8.57 -1.40 16.57
C SER A 169 -8.65 0.03 17.14
N GLY A 170 -7.65 0.87 16.88
CA GLY A 170 -7.60 2.25 17.33
C GLY A 170 -6.27 2.91 16.98
N ARG A 171 -6.08 4.15 17.43
CA ARG A 171 -4.89 4.97 17.11
C ARG A 171 -3.59 4.33 17.57
N GLU A 172 -3.50 3.89 18.82
CA GLU A 172 -2.27 3.29 19.37
C GLU A 172 -1.87 2.01 18.63
N GLU A 173 -2.86 1.16 18.33
CA GLU A 173 -2.63 -0.07 17.57
C GLU A 173 -2.24 0.23 16.13
N GLY A 174 -2.89 1.21 15.49
CA GLY A 174 -2.57 1.65 14.14
C GLY A 174 -1.14 2.14 13.99
N GLU A 175 -0.64 2.95 14.92
CA GLU A 175 0.76 3.39 14.88
C GLU A 175 1.75 2.23 15.11
N ARG A 176 1.44 1.32 16.03
CA ARG A 176 2.29 0.14 16.27
C ARG A 176 2.36 -0.76 15.04
N GLU A 177 1.22 -1.08 14.43
CA GLU A 177 1.15 -1.91 13.22
C GLU A 177 1.87 -1.26 12.03
N ARG A 178 1.85 0.07 11.95
CA ARG A 178 2.60 0.86 10.96
C ARG A 178 4.10 0.75 11.14
N GLU A 179 4.60 0.93 12.36
CA GLU A 179 6.03 0.75 12.66
C GLU A 179 6.47 -0.68 12.32
N THR A 180 5.66 -1.68 12.68
CA THR A 180 5.90 -3.07 12.31
C THR A 180 5.96 -3.26 10.79
N LEU A 181 4.99 -2.72 10.04
CA LEU A 181 4.96 -2.82 8.58
C LEU A 181 6.18 -2.16 7.95
N ALA A 182 6.58 -0.98 8.44
CA ALA A 182 7.77 -0.28 7.98
C ALA A 182 9.04 -1.12 8.22
N ASN A 183 9.18 -1.72 9.40
CA ASN A 183 10.30 -2.60 9.72
C ASN A 183 10.33 -3.86 8.83
N TYR A 184 9.16 -4.47 8.59
CA TYR A 184 9.04 -5.58 7.65
C TYR A 184 9.49 -5.19 6.23
N LEU A 185 8.96 -4.08 5.72
CA LEU A 185 9.28 -3.54 4.40
C LEU A 185 10.76 -3.18 4.23
N MET A 186 11.44 -2.73 5.28
CA MET A 186 12.88 -2.49 5.25
C MET A 186 13.70 -3.79 5.27
N SER A 187 13.31 -4.77 6.08
CA SER A 187 14.04 -6.05 6.20
C SER A 187 13.85 -6.97 5.00
N SER A 188 12.66 -6.98 4.39
CA SER A 188 12.37 -7.77 3.17
C SER A 188 13.23 -7.37 1.96
N LEU A 189 13.81 -6.17 1.96
CA LEU A 189 14.73 -5.68 0.94
C LEU A 189 16.19 -6.13 1.12
N THR A 190 16.51 -6.79 2.23
CA THR A 190 17.89 -7.18 2.59
C THR A 190 18.21 -8.66 2.36
N MET A 191 17.28 -9.43 1.79
CA MET A 191 17.49 -10.83 1.38
C MET A 191 17.50 -10.96 -0.15
#